data_AF-A0A816VT17-F1
#
_entry.id   AF-A0A816VT17-F1
#
_cell.length_a   1.000
_cell.length_b   1.000
_cell.length_c   1.000
_cell.angle_alpha   90.00
_cell.angle_beta   90.00
_cell.angle_gamma   90.00
#
_symmetry.space_group_name_H-M   'P 1'
#
loop_
_entity.id
_entity.type
_entity.pdbx_description
1 polymer ?
#
loop_
_entity_poly.entity_id
_entity_poly.type
_entity_poly.pdbx_seq_one_letter_code
_entity_poly.pdbx_strand_id
1 'polypeptide(L)'
;DLSDGELSIRSNPHKYLLYKPTFSQIYAFTASAFRELPPNGVLLLYISADGYDTHLKVKTEHSYDFGGVKTNSRRDETNDNSNSPANTLGKKSPSTTTTTTTTTMPPKDIHNIFPGDLYPFLRKPLFLIIDSNHSTVFQNIPNLFGQPLVSLLSPIKIPTVFHDYQNKGSLFTLFLTTPAFAFCFVCHLNELTSEQWNLCQENVNKIIFEIIKIFLKSKLVDASVYHFIGDDFLRLFLARFVFCYAALRLHRAFKGSGFYPSSQPQLSNDLLENVQVHKMILELSASLSVRQLFLEGPLSAAE
;
A
#
# COMPACT_ATOMS: atom_id res chain seq x y z
N ASP A 1 -0.33 -46.56 13.42
CA ASP A 1 -1.29 -45.45 13.35
C ASP A 1 -0.87 -44.42 12.33
N LEU A 2 -1.20 -44.71 11.07
CA LEU A 2 -1.19 -43.77 9.96
C LEU A 2 -2.61 -43.21 9.88
N SER A 3 -2.95 -42.26 10.76
CA SER A 3 -4.19 -41.52 10.65
C SER A 3 -3.98 -40.37 9.67
N ASP A 4 -4.50 -40.57 8.46
CA ASP A 4 -5.03 -39.57 7.55
C ASP A 4 -4.71 -38.12 7.93
N GLY A 5 -3.63 -37.61 7.33
CA GLY A 5 -3.42 -36.17 7.22
C GLY A 5 -4.49 -35.61 6.29
N GLU A 6 -5.65 -35.29 6.87
CA GLU A 6 -6.71 -34.54 6.22
C GLU A 6 -6.07 -33.29 5.62
N LEU A 7 -5.93 -33.26 4.28
CA LEU A 7 -5.55 -32.07 3.54
C LEU A 7 -6.64 -31.05 3.82
N SER A 8 -6.47 -30.25 4.87
CA SER A 8 -7.37 -29.17 5.26
C SER A 8 -7.60 -28.29 4.04
N ILE A 9 -8.72 -28.51 3.35
CA ILE A 9 -9.16 -27.67 2.24
C ILE A 9 -9.29 -26.26 2.81
N ARG A 10 -8.35 -25.38 2.44
CA ARG A 10 -8.36 -23.99 2.90
C ARG A 10 -9.67 -23.37 2.38
N SER A 11 -10.53 -22.93 3.29
CA SER A 11 -11.73 -22.19 2.94
C SER A 11 -11.34 -20.88 2.25
N ASN A 12 -12.12 -20.46 1.25
CA ASN A 12 -11.92 -19.16 0.61
C ASN A 12 -11.97 -18.03 1.66
N PRO A 13 -11.15 -16.98 1.53
CA PRO A 13 -11.18 -15.85 2.44
C PRO A 13 -12.53 -15.13 2.34
N HIS A 14 -13.08 -14.74 3.49
CA HIS A 14 -14.27 -13.90 3.52
C HIS A 14 -13.90 -12.47 3.11
N LYS A 15 -14.60 -11.91 2.11
CA LYS A 15 -14.26 -10.63 1.49
C LYS A 15 -15.39 -9.62 1.65
N TYR A 16 -15.05 -8.47 2.24
CA TYR A 16 -15.88 -7.26 2.19
C TYR A 16 -15.30 -6.29 1.17
N LEU A 17 -16.14 -5.77 0.27
CA LEU A 17 -15.76 -4.71 -0.67
C LEU A 17 -16.61 -3.48 -0.37
N LEU A 18 -15.95 -2.42 0.11
CA LEU A 18 -16.61 -1.17 0.45
C LEU A 18 -16.20 -0.09 -0.54
N TYR A 19 -17.15 0.44 -1.31
CA TYR A 19 -16.91 1.55 -2.23
C TYR A 19 -17.31 2.87 -1.60
N LYS A 20 -16.37 3.83 -1.55
CA LYS A 20 -16.52 5.13 -0.89
C LYS A 20 -17.23 5.05 0.48
N PRO A 21 -16.78 4.18 1.41
CA PRO A 21 -17.40 4.07 2.72
C PRO A 21 -17.08 5.26 3.62
N THR A 22 -17.97 5.50 4.58
CA THR A 22 -17.73 6.36 5.74
C THR A 22 -16.79 5.68 6.74
N PHE A 23 -16.15 6.46 7.63
CA PHE A 23 -15.39 5.92 8.76
C PHE A 23 -16.17 4.87 9.55
N SER A 24 -17.42 5.16 9.94
CA SER A 24 -18.25 4.23 10.72
C SER A 24 -18.51 2.91 10.01
N GLN A 25 -18.69 2.94 8.69
CA GLN A 25 -18.83 1.71 7.90
C GLN A 25 -17.53 0.91 7.93
N ILE A 26 -16.39 1.54 7.64
CA ILE A 26 -15.10 0.83 7.67
C ILE A 26 -14.88 0.20 9.05
N TYR A 27 -15.05 0.97 10.12
CA TYR A 27 -14.84 0.48 11.48
C TYR A 27 -15.77 -0.69 11.83
N ALA A 28 -17.06 -0.61 11.48
CA ALA A 28 -18.04 -1.68 11.75
C ALA A 28 -17.71 -2.98 11.00
N PHE A 29 -17.38 -2.89 9.71
CA PHE A 29 -17.03 -4.05 8.90
C PHE A 29 -15.69 -4.66 9.33
N THR A 30 -14.68 -3.84 9.65
CA THR A 30 -13.40 -4.32 10.20
C THR A 30 -13.60 -5.01 11.54
N ALA A 31 -14.44 -4.48 12.43
CA ALA A 31 -14.76 -5.11 13.70
C ALA A 31 -15.52 -6.43 13.53
N SER A 32 -16.46 -6.52 12.58
CA SER A 32 -17.16 -7.77 12.26
C SER A 32 -16.18 -8.83 11.75
N ALA A 33 -15.34 -8.46 10.77
CA ALA A 33 -14.30 -9.33 10.23
C ALA A 33 -13.36 -9.82 11.34
N PHE A 34 -12.86 -8.90 12.18
CA PHE A 34 -11.98 -9.22 13.30
C PHE A 34 -12.61 -10.23 14.29
N ARG A 35 -13.90 -10.06 14.62
CA ARG A 35 -14.65 -10.97 15.49
C ARG A 35 -14.80 -12.36 14.88
N GLU A 36 -15.06 -12.42 13.58
CA GLU A 36 -15.33 -13.66 12.84
C GLU A 36 -14.06 -14.44 12.46
N LEU A 37 -12.87 -13.85 12.66
CA LEU A 37 -11.61 -14.52 12.34
C LEU A 37 -11.41 -15.78 13.18
N PRO A 38 -11.03 -16.92 12.55
CA PRO A 38 -10.65 -18.12 13.27
C PRO A 38 -9.40 -17.88 14.15
N PRO A 39 -9.05 -18.82 15.05
CA PRO A 39 -7.92 -18.65 15.97
C PRO A 39 -6.59 -18.30 15.29
N ASN A 40 -6.33 -18.86 14.11
CA ASN A 40 -5.13 -18.59 13.29
C ASN A 40 -5.44 -17.73 12.05
N GLY A 41 -6.57 -17.02 12.07
CA GLY A 41 -7.00 -16.17 10.96
C GLY A 41 -6.19 -14.88 10.88
N VAL A 42 -5.94 -14.43 9.65
CA VAL A 42 -5.30 -13.14 9.36
C VAL A 42 -6.37 -12.14 8.92
N LEU A 43 -6.33 -10.92 9.47
CA LEU A 43 -7.07 -9.80 8.92
C LEU A 43 -6.24 -9.16 7.80
N LEU A 44 -6.76 -9.13 6.57
CA LEU A 44 -6.18 -8.32 5.49
C LEU A 44 -7.01 -7.05 5.31
N LEU A 45 -6.41 -5.88 5.51
CA LEU A 45 -7.02 -4.59 5.21
C LEU A 45 -6.32 -3.95 4.01
N TYR A 46 -7.06 -3.78 2.91
CA TYR A 46 -6.62 -3.05 1.73
C TYR A 46 -7.37 -1.72 1.67
N ILE A 47 -6.66 -0.60 1.82
CA ILE A 47 -7.24 0.74 1.78
C ILE A 47 -6.62 1.53 0.62
N SER A 48 -7.43 1.88 -0.37
CA SER A 48 -7.05 2.78 -1.46
C SER A 48 -7.85 4.07 -1.33
N ALA A 49 -7.18 5.18 -1.00
CA ALA A 49 -7.82 6.45 -0.68
C ALA A 49 -6.84 7.63 -0.70
N ASP A 50 -7.38 8.83 -0.91
CA ASP A 50 -6.60 10.07 -0.81
C ASP A 50 -6.07 10.29 0.60
N GLY A 51 -4.86 10.81 0.70
CA GLY A 51 -4.22 11.13 1.97
C GLY A 51 -4.84 12.33 2.68
N TYR A 52 -4.71 12.33 4.00
CA TYR A 52 -5.05 13.42 4.90
C TYR A 52 -3.83 13.82 5.72
N ASP A 53 -3.39 15.09 5.60
CA ASP A 53 -2.33 15.67 6.42
C ASP A 53 -2.97 16.56 7.49
N THR A 54 -2.58 16.37 8.75
CA THR A 54 -3.08 17.18 9.88
C THR A 54 -2.47 18.58 9.93
N HIS A 55 -1.47 18.88 9.08
CA HIS A 55 -0.76 20.17 9.00
C HIS A 55 -0.20 20.66 10.35
N LEU A 56 0.02 19.76 11.32
CA LEU A 56 0.53 20.10 12.64
C LEU A 56 1.98 20.59 12.55
N LYS A 57 2.26 21.75 13.17
CA LYS A 57 3.61 22.35 13.22
C LYS A 57 4.61 21.52 14.03
N VAL A 58 4.12 20.77 15.02
CA VAL A 58 4.89 19.80 15.79
C VAL A 58 4.25 18.44 15.56
N LYS A 59 4.90 17.62 14.76
CA LYS A 59 4.49 16.24 14.53
C LYS A 59 5.24 15.38 15.55
N THR A 60 4.56 14.97 16.62
CA THR A 60 5.11 13.94 17.51
C THR A 60 5.09 12.63 16.73
N GLU A 61 6.25 12.10 16.39
CA GLU A 61 6.33 10.78 15.75
C GLU A 61 5.52 9.76 16.54
N HIS A 62 4.83 8.86 15.85
CA HIS A 62 3.94 7.86 16.43
C HIS A 62 2.68 8.39 17.13
N SER A 63 2.30 9.66 16.93
CA SER A 63 1.02 10.16 17.42
C SER A 63 -0.16 9.42 16.76
N TYR A 64 -1.23 9.21 17.53
CA TYR A 64 -2.48 8.59 17.08
C TYR A 64 -2.96 9.11 15.71
N ASP A 65 -2.83 10.43 15.52
CA ASP A 65 -3.31 11.22 14.39
C ASP A 65 -2.17 11.83 13.55
N PHE A 66 -1.09 11.10 13.32
CA PHE A 66 0.08 11.58 12.54
C PHE A 66 -0.21 11.84 11.03
N GLY A 67 -1.47 12.01 10.66
CA GLY A 67 -2.00 11.94 9.29
C GLY A 67 -2.84 10.69 9.10
N GLY A 68 -3.42 10.53 7.91
CA GLY A 68 -4.31 9.41 7.65
C GLY A 68 -4.76 9.34 6.20
N VAL A 69 -5.86 8.63 5.99
CA VAL A 69 -6.55 8.53 4.70
C VAL A 69 -7.98 9.00 4.82
N LYS A 70 -8.47 9.66 3.78
CA LYS A 70 -9.83 10.21 3.73
C LYS A 70 -10.84 9.08 3.56
N THR A 71 -11.97 9.24 4.24
CA THR A 71 -13.18 8.44 4.04
C THR A 71 -14.26 9.32 3.42
N ASN A 72 -15.35 8.71 2.98
CA ASN A 72 -16.45 9.49 2.45
C ASN A 72 -17.17 10.24 3.58
N SER A 73 -17.36 11.54 3.42
CA SER A 73 -18.28 12.32 4.23
C SER A 73 -19.66 12.23 3.58
N ARG A 74 -20.68 11.68 4.26
CA ARG A 74 -22.08 11.78 3.83
C ARG A 74 -22.62 13.22 3.97
N ARG A 75 -21.82 14.25 3.67
CA ARG A 75 -22.37 15.58 3.47
C ARG A 75 -23.10 15.53 2.14
N ASP A 76 -24.38 15.25 2.28
CA ASP A 76 -25.44 15.41 1.31
C ASP A 76 -25.08 16.34 0.14
N GLU A 77 -25.15 15.81 -1.08
CA GLU A 77 -25.21 16.56 -2.33
C GLU A 77 -26.49 17.42 -2.45
N THR A 78 -27.22 17.69 -1.35
CA THR A 78 -28.52 18.38 -1.32
C THR A 78 -28.52 19.73 -0.59
N ASN A 79 -27.43 20.50 -0.61
CA ASN A 79 -27.52 21.90 -0.15
C ASN A 79 -26.58 22.89 -0.84
N ASP A 80 -26.50 22.81 -2.17
CA ASP A 80 -26.12 23.96 -3.03
C ASP A 80 -27.31 24.39 -3.91
N ASN A 81 -28.53 24.38 -3.34
CA ASN A 81 -29.61 25.22 -3.87
C ASN A 81 -29.69 26.49 -3.03
N SER A 82 -29.29 27.59 -3.66
CA SER A 82 -29.56 28.96 -3.27
C SER A 82 -30.98 29.14 -2.71
N ASN A 83 -31.07 29.86 -1.59
CA ASN A 83 -32.27 30.39 -0.93
C ASN A 83 -32.78 29.59 0.28
N SER A 84 -32.11 29.77 1.42
CA SER A 84 -32.77 29.83 2.73
C SER A 84 -32.05 30.84 3.62
N PRO A 85 -32.77 31.75 4.30
CA PRO A 85 -32.18 32.89 4.98
C PRO A 85 -31.66 32.51 6.37
N ALA A 86 -30.52 33.10 6.72
CA ALA A 86 -30.02 33.37 8.08
C ALA A 86 -30.01 32.20 9.09
N ASN A 87 -28.88 31.50 9.14
CA ASN A 87 -28.21 31.27 10.43
C ASN A 87 -26.69 31.20 10.19
N THR A 88 -26.08 32.39 10.18
CA THR A 88 -24.67 32.64 9.96
C THR A 88 -23.89 32.35 11.23
N LEU A 89 -23.23 31.19 11.32
CA LEU A 89 -22.01 31.00 12.11
C LEU A 89 -21.25 29.77 11.58
N GLY A 90 -20.13 30.01 10.88
CA GLY A 90 -19.09 28.98 10.73
C GLY A 90 -18.76 28.47 9.32
N LYS A 91 -18.79 29.31 8.28
CA LYS A 91 -17.96 29.09 7.08
C LYS A 91 -17.01 30.27 6.91
N LYS A 92 -15.73 30.06 7.22
CA LYS A 92 -14.58 30.68 6.56
C LYS A 92 -13.32 29.94 7.00
N SER A 93 -12.68 29.28 6.04
CA SER A 93 -11.25 29.03 6.08
C SER A 93 -10.52 30.37 6.23
N PRO A 94 -9.44 30.45 7.03
CA PRO A 94 -8.43 31.46 6.79
C PRO A 94 -7.04 30.83 6.70
N SER A 95 -6.45 31.00 5.53
CA SER A 95 -5.02 31.25 5.40
C SER A 95 -4.60 32.43 6.28
N THR A 96 -3.56 32.19 7.08
CA THR A 96 -2.54 33.16 7.50
C THR A 96 -2.88 34.20 8.60
N THR A 97 -2.19 34.00 9.73
CA THR A 97 -1.74 34.97 10.76
C THR A 97 -2.79 35.66 11.64
N THR A 98 -3.00 35.13 12.85
CA THR A 98 -2.98 35.96 14.07
C THR A 98 -2.65 35.12 15.31
N THR A 99 -1.74 35.66 16.11
CA THR A 99 -1.28 35.23 17.43
C THR A 99 -2.41 35.35 18.45
N THR A 100 -2.93 34.23 18.96
CA THR A 100 -3.65 34.19 20.25
C THR A 100 -3.52 32.81 20.88
N THR A 101 -2.95 32.81 22.08
CA THR A 101 -2.69 31.70 22.98
C THR A 101 -3.97 31.20 23.66
N THR A 102 -4.70 30.32 22.99
CA THR A 102 -5.70 29.44 23.62
C THR A 102 -5.58 28.05 23.02
N THR A 103 -5.14 27.11 23.87
CA THR A 103 -4.76 25.71 23.59
C THR A 103 -5.95 24.77 23.34
N THR A 104 -6.88 25.15 22.47
CA THR A 104 -7.93 24.26 22.00
C THR A 104 -7.67 23.92 20.54
N MET A 105 -7.06 22.75 20.32
CA MET A 105 -6.90 22.17 19.00
C MET A 105 -8.28 22.06 18.34
N PRO A 106 -8.46 22.49 17.08
CA PRO A 106 -9.74 22.33 16.39
C PRO A 106 -10.13 20.85 16.36
N PRO A 107 -11.44 20.52 16.44
CA PRO A 107 -11.89 19.15 16.34
C PRO A 107 -11.43 18.55 15.02
N LYS A 108 -10.80 17.38 15.09
CA LYS A 108 -10.28 16.66 13.92
C LYS A 108 -11.44 16.23 13.03
N ASP A 109 -11.20 16.19 11.73
CA ASP A 109 -12.21 15.74 10.78
C ASP A 109 -12.48 14.24 10.98
N ILE A 110 -13.72 13.93 11.36
CA ILE A 110 -14.23 12.60 11.67
C ILE A 110 -14.28 11.67 10.45
N HIS A 111 -14.10 12.22 9.25
CA HIS A 111 -14.15 11.48 7.99
C HIS A 111 -12.77 11.02 7.52
N ASN A 112 -11.89 10.63 8.45
CA ASN A 112 -10.55 10.10 8.13
C ASN A 112 -10.27 8.84 8.95
N ILE A 113 -9.37 8.00 8.44
CA ILE A 113 -8.77 6.90 9.20
C ILE A 113 -7.34 7.31 9.52
N PHE A 114 -7.03 7.33 10.80
CA PHE A 114 -5.69 7.54 11.33
C PHE A 114 -5.05 6.19 11.69
N PRO A 115 -3.70 6.10 11.76
CA PRO A 115 -3.02 4.89 12.20
C PRO A 115 -3.50 4.38 13.57
N GLY A 116 -3.82 5.30 14.49
CA GLY A 116 -4.34 4.98 15.82
C GLY A 116 -5.67 4.24 15.82
N ASP A 117 -6.52 4.46 14.81
CA ASP A 117 -7.83 3.79 14.70
C ASP A 117 -7.69 2.28 14.44
N LEU A 118 -6.51 1.82 14.00
CA LEU A 118 -6.22 0.42 13.76
C LEU A 118 -5.77 -0.34 15.01
N TYR A 119 -5.42 0.36 16.10
CA TYR A 119 -4.87 -0.25 17.32
C TYR A 119 -5.78 -1.32 17.94
N PRO A 120 -7.13 -1.18 17.96
CA PRO A 120 -8.01 -2.24 18.43
C PRO A 120 -7.80 -3.58 17.71
N PHE A 121 -7.49 -3.53 16.42
CA PHE A 121 -7.38 -4.69 15.53
C PHE A 121 -5.99 -5.35 15.52
N LEU A 122 -5.00 -4.76 16.20
CA LEU A 122 -3.66 -5.32 16.36
C LEU A 122 -3.59 -6.52 17.33
N ARG A 123 -4.72 -6.96 17.88
CA ARG A 123 -4.84 -8.13 18.75
C ARG A 123 -4.88 -9.47 18.01
N LYS A 124 -4.92 -9.44 16.68
CA LYS A 124 -4.80 -10.60 15.79
C LYS A 124 -3.78 -10.26 14.69
N PRO A 125 -3.23 -11.25 13.96
CA PRO A 125 -2.36 -10.99 12.82
C PRO A 125 -3.03 -10.07 11.80
N LEU A 126 -2.37 -8.96 11.46
CA LEU A 126 -2.88 -7.94 10.54
C LEU A 126 -1.91 -7.76 9.36
N PHE A 127 -2.43 -7.95 8.15
CA PHE A 127 -1.76 -7.59 6.91
C PHE A 127 -2.43 -6.33 6.35
N LEU A 128 -1.68 -5.25 6.22
CA LEU A 128 -2.17 -3.93 5.82
C LEU A 128 -1.59 -3.55 4.46
N ILE A 129 -2.43 -3.07 3.56
CA ILE A 129 -2.02 -2.47 2.29
C ILE A 129 -2.64 -1.08 2.23
N ILE A 130 -1.80 -0.03 2.24
CA ILE A 130 -2.23 1.37 2.12
C ILE A 130 -1.76 1.90 0.78
N ASP A 131 -2.74 2.17 -0.08
CA ASP A 131 -2.56 2.79 -1.39
C ASP A 131 -3.04 4.25 -1.32
N SER A 132 -2.12 5.15 -0.99
CA SER A 132 -2.37 6.56 -0.74
C SER A 132 -1.10 7.40 -0.95
N ASN A 133 -1.26 8.66 -1.37
CA ASN A 133 -0.16 9.63 -1.38
C ASN A 133 0.32 10.04 0.03
N HIS A 134 -0.33 9.56 1.09
CA HIS A 134 0.08 9.74 2.48
C HIS A 134 0.20 8.40 3.23
N SER A 135 0.53 7.32 2.51
CA SER A 135 0.63 5.96 3.06
C SER A 135 1.66 5.82 4.19
N THR A 136 2.76 6.58 4.16
CA THR A 136 3.90 6.46 5.09
C THR A 136 3.55 6.74 6.54
N VAL A 137 2.43 7.42 6.84
CA VAL A 137 1.98 7.62 8.22
C VAL A 137 1.59 6.32 8.92
N PHE A 138 1.29 5.26 8.16
CA PHE A 138 1.00 3.93 8.68
C PHE A 138 2.25 3.06 8.89
N GLN A 139 3.46 3.57 8.58
CA GLN A 139 4.71 2.82 8.78
C GLN A 139 5.03 2.57 10.25
N ASN A 140 4.54 3.44 11.12
CA ASN A 140 5.00 3.56 12.50
C ASN A 140 3.98 3.06 13.53
N ILE A 141 3.15 2.09 13.13
CA ILE A 141 2.16 1.46 14.00
C ILE A 141 2.89 0.59 15.05
N PRO A 142 2.68 0.85 16.36
CA PRO A 142 3.35 0.10 17.42
C PRO A 142 2.83 -1.33 17.53
N ASN A 143 3.73 -2.28 17.80
CA ASN A 143 3.34 -3.65 18.12
C ASN A 143 2.89 -3.78 19.58
N LEU A 144 1.66 -3.36 19.87
CA LEU A 144 1.13 -3.29 21.24
C LEU A 144 0.75 -4.65 21.84
N PHE A 145 0.51 -5.67 21.02
CA PHE A 145 -0.05 -6.97 21.46
C PHE A 145 0.82 -8.18 21.09
N GLY A 146 2.02 -7.95 20.55
CA GLY A 146 2.94 -9.02 20.13
C GLY A 146 2.43 -9.84 18.95
N GLN A 147 1.47 -9.33 18.18
CA GLN A 147 0.91 -10.02 17.02
C GLN A 147 1.65 -9.64 15.73
N PRO A 148 1.74 -10.54 14.74
CA PRO A 148 2.31 -10.22 13.44
C PRO A 148 1.59 -9.04 12.77
N LEU A 149 2.36 -8.05 12.34
CA LEU A 149 1.90 -6.93 11.53
C LEU A 149 2.81 -6.80 10.32
N VAL A 150 2.24 -6.75 9.12
CA VAL A 150 2.95 -6.29 7.92
C VAL A 150 2.13 -5.21 7.26
N SER A 151 2.75 -4.08 6.95
CA SER A 151 2.16 -2.98 6.18
C SER A 151 2.92 -2.80 4.87
N LEU A 152 2.21 -2.82 3.75
CA LEU A 152 2.73 -2.46 2.43
C LEU A 152 2.16 -1.11 2.03
N LEU A 153 3.04 -0.13 1.83
CA LEU A 153 2.70 1.28 1.67
C LEU A 153 3.08 1.71 0.26
N SER A 154 2.13 2.28 -0.48
CA SER A 154 2.37 2.80 -1.82
C SER A 154 3.42 3.92 -1.84
N PRO A 155 4.05 4.19 -2.99
CA PRO A 155 4.79 5.44 -3.18
C PRO A 155 3.92 6.67 -2.87
N ILE A 156 4.54 7.71 -2.32
CA ILE A 156 3.86 8.99 -2.05
C ILE A 156 3.95 9.97 -3.23
N LYS A 157 4.81 9.67 -4.21
CA LYS A 157 4.99 10.43 -5.45
C LYS A 157 4.88 9.51 -6.65
N ILE A 158 4.39 10.06 -7.75
CA ILE A 158 4.37 9.44 -9.08
C ILE A 158 5.02 10.44 -10.05
N PRO A 159 5.82 10.02 -11.04
CA PRO A 159 6.41 10.95 -12.00
C PRO A 159 5.32 11.69 -12.80
N THR A 160 5.58 12.95 -13.14
CA THR A 160 4.59 13.84 -13.80
C THR A 160 4.03 13.26 -15.10
N VAL A 161 4.85 12.48 -15.83
CA VAL A 161 4.47 11.79 -17.07
C VAL A 161 3.30 10.80 -16.86
N PHE A 162 3.09 10.34 -15.62
CA PHE A 162 2.02 9.40 -15.27
C PHE A 162 0.84 10.06 -14.54
N HIS A 163 0.84 11.39 -14.32
CA HIS A 163 -0.23 12.08 -13.58
C HIS A 163 -1.59 11.95 -14.27
N ASP A 164 -1.65 12.06 -15.60
CA ASP A 164 -2.90 11.95 -16.36
C ASP A 164 -3.57 10.57 -16.24
N TYR A 165 -2.80 9.56 -15.83
CA TYR A 165 -3.26 8.20 -15.64
C TYR A 165 -3.70 7.90 -14.21
N GLN A 166 -3.53 8.82 -13.25
CA GLN A 166 -3.98 8.61 -11.86
C GLN A 166 -5.49 8.38 -11.76
N ASN A 167 -6.26 8.94 -12.69
CA ASN A 167 -7.71 8.72 -12.78
C ASN A 167 -8.08 7.30 -13.27
N LYS A 168 -7.11 6.52 -13.79
CA LYS A 168 -7.32 5.17 -14.33
C LYS A 168 -6.98 4.06 -13.32
N GLY A 169 -6.62 4.45 -12.10
CA GLY A 169 -6.27 3.52 -11.02
C GLY A 169 -4.86 3.76 -10.50
N SER A 170 -4.57 3.18 -9.33
CA SER A 170 -3.25 3.30 -8.71
C SER A 170 -2.23 2.38 -9.37
N LEU A 171 -1.05 2.95 -9.64
CA LEU A 171 0.11 2.19 -10.10
C LEU A 171 0.51 1.10 -9.11
N PHE A 172 0.46 1.40 -7.81
CA PHE A 172 0.80 0.43 -6.77
C PHE A 172 -0.19 -0.74 -6.76
N THR A 173 -1.49 -0.44 -6.79
CA THR A 173 -2.54 -1.47 -6.95
C THR A 173 -2.31 -2.33 -8.20
N LEU A 174 -1.92 -1.70 -9.31
CA LEU A 174 -1.67 -2.39 -10.58
C LEU A 174 -0.51 -3.38 -10.45
N PHE A 175 0.60 -2.99 -9.83
CA PHE A 175 1.71 -3.92 -9.57
C PHE A 175 1.31 -5.09 -8.67
N LEU A 176 0.51 -4.82 -7.63
CA LEU A 176 0.07 -5.84 -6.68
C LEU A 176 -0.96 -6.81 -7.26
N THR A 177 -1.74 -6.42 -8.26
CA THR A 177 -2.81 -7.24 -8.83
C THR A 177 -2.47 -7.81 -10.21
N THR A 178 -1.79 -7.05 -11.07
CA THR A 178 -1.44 -7.42 -12.45
C THR A 178 -0.02 -6.91 -12.81
N PRO A 179 1.04 -7.52 -12.25
CA PRO A 179 2.40 -6.99 -12.33
C PRO A 179 2.95 -6.88 -13.76
N ALA A 180 2.59 -7.80 -14.67
CA ALA A 180 3.03 -7.73 -16.07
C ALA A 180 2.46 -6.49 -16.79
N PHE A 181 1.17 -6.23 -16.59
CA PHE A 181 0.55 -5.04 -17.13
C PHE A 181 1.12 -3.77 -16.51
N ALA A 182 1.37 -3.76 -15.19
CA ALA A 182 2.00 -2.64 -14.50
C ALA A 182 3.41 -2.33 -15.07
N PHE A 183 4.20 -3.37 -15.34
CA PHE A 183 5.51 -3.23 -15.97
C PHE A 183 5.41 -2.62 -17.38
N CYS A 184 4.51 -3.15 -18.21
CA CYS A 184 4.24 -2.58 -19.55
C CYS A 184 3.78 -1.12 -19.47
N PHE A 185 2.92 -0.82 -18.51
CA PHE A 185 2.38 0.51 -18.29
C PHE A 185 3.49 1.53 -17.95
N VAL A 186 4.40 1.22 -17.03
CA VAL A 186 5.52 2.14 -16.71
C VAL A 186 6.53 2.27 -17.85
N CYS A 187 6.58 1.27 -18.74
CA CYS A 187 7.41 1.32 -19.95
C CYS A 187 6.71 2.00 -21.15
N HIS A 188 5.51 2.55 -20.98
CA HIS A 188 4.68 3.13 -22.04
C HIS A 188 4.37 2.18 -23.22
N LEU A 189 4.28 0.88 -22.93
CA LEU A 189 3.90 -0.14 -23.91
C LEU A 189 2.36 -0.21 -24.01
N ASN A 190 1.78 0.61 -24.88
CA ASN A 190 0.33 0.71 -25.07
C ASN A 190 -0.26 -0.39 -25.96
N GLU A 191 0.56 -0.95 -26.85
CA GLU A 191 0.16 -1.99 -27.80
C GLU A 191 1.25 -3.08 -27.82
N LEU A 192 0.84 -4.32 -27.59
CA LEU A 192 1.71 -5.49 -27.62
C LEU A 192 1.07 -6.57 -28.48
N THR A 193 1.89 -7.29 -29.24
CA THR A 193 1.42 -8.52 -29.87
C THR A 193 1.10 -9.57 -28.81
N SER A 194 0.25 -10.54 -29.14
CA SER A 194 -0.05 -11.66 -28.24
C SER A 194 1.21 -12.40 -27.79
N GLU A 195 2.21 -12.51 -28.66
CA GLU A 195 3.50 -13.13 -28.36
C GLU A 195 4.31 -12.33 -27.34
N GLN A 196 4.44 -11.00 -27.53
CA GLN A 196 5.14 -10.13 -26.59
C GLN A 196 4.44 -10.09 -25.22
N TRP A 197 3.11 -10.09 -25.20
CA TRP A 197 2.32 -10.14 -23.98
C TRP A 197 2.54 -11.46 -23.21
N ASN A 198 2.51 -12.59 -23.92
CA ASN A 198 2.78 -13.90 -23.30
C ASN A 198 4.20 -13.98 -22.74
N LEU A 199 5.20 -13.50 -23.50
CA LEU A 199 6.59 -13.43 -23.06
C LEU A 199 6.76 -12.54 -21.82
N CYS A 200 6.10 -11.37 -21.79
CA CYS A 200 6.12 -10.48 -20.64
C CYS A 200 5.56 -11.17 -19.39
N GLN A 201 4.38 -11.78 -19.51
CA GLN A 201 3.74 -12.49 -18.41
C GLN A 201 4.61 -13.65 -17.90
N GLU A 202 5.19 -14.45 -18.78
CA GLU A 202 6.04 -15.57 -18.40
C GLU A 202 7.29 -15.09 -17.65
N ASN A 203 7.96 -14.05 -18.14
CA ASN A 203 9.14 -13.49 -17.49
C ASN A 203 8.80 -12.85 -16.13
N VAL A 204 7.70 -12.12 -16.02
CA VAL A 204 7.25 -11.58 -14.73
C VAL A 204 6.92 -12.69 -13.75
N ASN A 205 6.27 -13.77 -14.19
CA ASN A 205 6.01 -14.93 -13.32
C ASN A 205 7.32 -15.59 -12.84
N LYS A 206 8.33 -15.72 -13.71
CA LYS A 206 9.67 -16.19 -13.32
C LYS A 206 10.32 -15.30 -12.27
N ILE A 207 10.22 -13.97 -12.43
CA ILE A 207 10.75 -13.00 -11.45
C ILE A 207 10.04 -13.14 -10.10
N ILE A 208 8.71 -13.20 -10.10
CA ILE A 208 7.90 -13.38 -8.89
C ILE A 208 8.26 -14.70 -8.17
N PHE A 209 8.44 -15.79 -8.93
CA PHE A 209 8.86 -17.07 -8.37
C PHE A 209 10.27 -17.01 -7.75
N GLU A 210 11.22 -16.34 -8.41
CA GLU A 210 12.57 -16.18 -7.85
C GLU A 210 12.53 -15.34 -6.56
N ILE A 211 11.73 -14.27 -6.51
CA ILE A 211 11.52 -13.48 -5.29
C ILE A 211 10.97 -14.36 -4.16
N ILE A 212 9.96 -15.18 -4.43
CA ILE A 212 9.39 -16.12 -3.45
C ILE A 212 10.47 -17.08 -2.92
N LYS A 213 11.29 -17.63 -3.81
CA LYS A 213 12.39 -18.53 -3.45
C LYS A 213 13.46 -17.83 -2.60
N ILE A 214 13.74 -16.55 -2.85
CA ILE A 214 14.64 -15.75 -2.02
C ILE A 214 14.03 -15.56 -0.62
N PHE A 215 12.74 -15.20 -0.52
CA PHE A 215 12.04 -15.09 0.75
C PHE A 215 12.12 -16.36 1.59
N LEU A 216 11.85 -17.52 0.97
CA LEU A 216 11.87 -18.82 1.66
C LEU A 216 13.26 -19.26 2.13
N LYS A 217 14.33 -18.73 1.53
CA LYS A 217 15.72 -19.06 1.87
C LYS A 217 16.38 -18.06 2.82
N SER A 218 15.85 -16.84 2.89
CA SER A 218 16.46 -15.76 3.67
C SER A 218 16.22 -15.97 5.16
N LYS A 219 17.31 -15.91 5.94
CA LYS A 219 17.27 -15.94 7.42
C LYS A 219 17.08 -14.55 8.03
N LEU A 220 17.08 -13.50 7.21
CA LEU A 220 17.02 -12.10 7.63
C LEU A 220 15.59 -11.53 7.54
N VAL A 221 14.60 -12.37 7.27
CA VAL A 221 13.18 -11.98 7.20
C VAL A 221 12.63 -11.84 8.62
N ASP A 222 11.99 -10.71 8.90
CA ASP A 222 11.31 -10.49 10.17
C ASP A 222 10.26 -11.57 10.45
N ALA A 223 10.08 -11.94 11.73
CA ALA A 223 9.14 -12.98 12.13
C ALA A 223 7.69 -12.71 11.64
N SER A 224 7.27 -11.44 11.61
CA SER A 224 5.95 -11.03 11.11
C SER A 224 5.82 -11.29 9.61
N VAL A 225 6.85 -10.95 8.83
CA VAL A 225 6.87 -11.21 7.39
C VAL A 225 6.90 -12.72 7.13
N TYR A 226 7.71 -13.47 7.87
CA TYR A 226 7.77 -14.92 7.78
C TYR A 226 6.43 -15.60 8.06
N HIS A 227 5.68 -15.11 9.06
CA HIS A 227 4.33 -15.57 9.36
C HIS A 227 3.40 -15.49 8.13
N PHE A 228 3.41 -14.36 7.41
CA PHE A 228 2.53 -14.18 6.26
C PHE A 228 3.02 -14.85 4.97
N ILE A 229 4.32 -15.17 4.85
CA ILE A 229 4.84 -15.95 3.70
C ILE A 229 4.26 -17.37 3.67
N GLY A 230 3.86 -17.92 4.82
CA GLY A 230 3.20 -19.23 4.90
C GLY A 230 1.83 -19.29 4.22
N ASP A 231 1.20 -18.13 3.99
CA ASP A 231 -0.04 -18.03 3.24
C ASP A 231 0.23 -17.74 1.76
N ASP A 232 -0.32 -18.56 0.85
CA ASP A 232 -0.05 -18.45 -0.59
C ASP A 232 -0.53 -17.13 -1.18
N PHE A 233 -1.64 -16.59 -0.68
CA PHE A 233 -2.24 -15.36 -1.16
C PHE A 233 -1.45 -14.13 -0.68
N LEU A 234 -1.08 -14.09 0.59
CA LEU A 234 -0.26 -13.00 1.15
C LEU A 234 1.19 -13.05 0.65
N ARG A 235 1.75 -14.25 0.43
CA ARG A 235 3.06 -14.44 -0.18
C ARG A 235 3.14 -13.83 -1.58
N LEU A 236 2.06 -13.93 -2.37
CA LEU A 236 2.01 -13.29 -3.68
C LEU A 236 2.04 -11.76 -3.58
N PHE A 237 1.34 -11.15 -2.61
CA PHE A 237 1.41 -9.70 -2.40
C PHE A 237 2.83 -9.25 -2.03
N LEU A 238 3.50 -9.97 -1.12
CA LEU A 238 4.89 -9.69 -0.75
C LEU A 238 5.84 -9.78 -1.96
N ALA A 239 5.71 -10.82 -2.78
CA ALA A 239 6.56 -10.97 -3.95
C ALA A 239 6.31 -9.89 -5.01
N ARG A 240 5.04 -9.54 -5.24
CA ARG A 240 4.65 -8.46 -6.17
C ARG A 240 5.06 -7.10 -5.66
N PHE A 241 5.06 -6.88 -4.35
CA PHE A 241 5.60 -5.69 -3.72
C PHE A 241 7.09 -5.52 -3.99
N VAL A 242 7.89 -6.58 -3.79
CA VAL A 242 9.33 -6.54 -4.11
C VAL A 242 9.57 -6.30 -5.59
N PHE A 243 8.78 -6.93 -6.47
CA PHE A 243 8.84 -6.66 -7.91
C PHE A 243 8.51 -5.20 -8.24
N CYS A 244 7.47 -4.63 -7.61
CA CYS A 244 7.12 -3.22 -7.74
C CYS A 244 8.30 -2.32 -7.33
N TYR A 245 8.86 -2.55 -6.13
CA TYR A 245 10.00 -1.79 -5.65
C TYR A 245 11.17 -1.85 -6.64
N ALA A 246 11.61 -3.05 -7.02
CA ALA A 246 12.76 -3.26 -7.88
C ALA A 246 12.56 -2.66 -9.29
N ALA A 247 11.38 -2.84 -9.88
CA ALA A 247 11.06 -2.29 -11.20
C ALA A 247 11.09 -0.76 -11.19
N LEU A 248 10.48 -0.13 -10.18
CA LEU A 248 10.49 1.33 -10.04
C LEU A 248 11.90 1.85 -9.73
N ARG A 249 12.64 1.19 -8.83
CA ARG A 249 14.01 1.55 -8.44
C ARG A 249 14.98 1.58 -9.62
N LEU A 250 14.85 0.62 -10.54
CA LEU A 250 15.68 0.54 -11.75
C LEU A 250 15.25 1.51 -12.86
N HIS A 251 14.00 1.97 -12.85
CA HIS A 251 13.43 2.78 -13.93
C HIS A 251 13.85 4.26 -13.80
N ARG A 252 14.40 4.83 -14.88
CA ARG A 252 15.03 6.17 -14.89
C ARG A 252 14.09 7.32 -14.48
N ALA A 253 12.79 7.16 -14.69
CA ALA A 253 11.78 8.16 -14.33
C ALA A 253 11.47 8.23 -12.82
N PHE A 254 11.79 7.19 -12.05
CA PHE A 254 11.45 7.10 -10.63
C PHE A 254 12.73 7.27 -9.81
N LYS A 255 13.04 8.51 -9.41
CA LYS A 255 14.26 8.85 -8.66
C LYS A 255 13.95 9.48 -7.32
N GLY A 256 14.37 8.81 -6.25
CA GLY A 256 14.20 9.27 -4.87
C GLY A 256 13.19 8.43 -4.10
N SER A 257 13.39 8.33 -2.79
CA SER A 257 12.66 7.45 -1.88
C SER A 257 11.13 7.57 -1.97
N GLY A 258 10.61 8.78 -2.20
CA GLY A 258 9.16 9.01 -2.32
C GLY A 258 8.48 8.35 -3.53
N PHE A 259 9.24 7.87 -4.52
CA PHE A 259 8.72 7.16 -5.70
C PHE A 259 8.69 5.63 -5.54
N TYR A 260 9.18 5.11 -4.42
CA TYR A 260 9.25 3.68 -4.14
C TYR A 260 8.23 3.31 -3.06
N PRO A 261 7.62 2.12 -3.15
CA PRO A 261 6.78 1.63 -2.07
C PRO A 261 7.67 1.31 -0.85
N SER A 262 7.09 1.36 0.34
CA SER A 262 7.79 1.05 1.60
C SER A 262 7.00 0.02 2.39
N SER A 263 7.65 -0.62 3.36
CA SER A 263 7.00 -1.63 4.19
C SER A 263 7.32 -1.45 5.67
N GLN A 264 6.43 -1.98 6.52
CA GLN A 264 6.70 -2.19 7.94
C GLN A 264 6.38 -3.64 8.31
N PRO A 265 7.31 -4.42 8.90
CA PRO A 265 8.72 -4.12 9.09
C PRO A 265 9.42 -3.78 7.76
N GLN A 266 10.48 -2.99 7.84
CA GLN A 266 11.29 -2.67 6.67
C GLN A 266 11.92 -3.95 6.12
N LEU A 267 11.65 -4.26 4.85
CA LEU A 267 12.34 -5.36 4.16
C LEU A 267 13.81 -5.00 3.94
N SER A 268 14.69 -5.99 4.09
CA SER A 268 16.13 -5.80 3.91
C SER A 268 16.49 -5.50 2.45
N ASN A 269 17.59 -4.77 2.26
CA ASN A 269 18.09 -4.45 0.91
C ASN A 269 18.49 -5.72 0.13
N ASP A 270 18.91 -6.80 0.81
CA ASP A 270 19.20 -8.08 0.15
C ASP A 270 17.97 -8.71 -0.53
N LEU A 271 16.76 -8.38 -0.04
CA LEU A 271 15.48 -8.77 -0.62
C LEU A 271 15.04 -7.76 -1.69
N LEU A 272 15.04 -6.47 -1.35
CA LEU A 272 14.52 -5.39 -2.22
C LEU A 272 15.39 -5.11 -3.44
N GLU A 273 16.71 -5.16 -3.27
CA GLU A 273 17.72 -4.82 -4.28
C GLU A 273 18.53 -6.06 -4.71
N ASN A 274 17.88 -7.21 -4.72
CA ASN A 274 18.53 -8.48 -5.06
C ASN A 274 19.09 -8.46 -6.49
N VAL A 275 20.39 -8.76 -6.62
CA VAL A 275 21.12 -8.70 -7.92
C VAL A 275 20.49 -9.60 -8.99
N GLN A 276 20.03 -10.81 -8.62
CA GLN A 276 19.42 -11.73 -9.57
C GLN A 276 18.07 -11.21 -10.06
N VAL A 277 17.25 -10.66 -9.16
CA VAL A 277 15.96 -10.04 -9.51
C VAL A 277 16.18 -8.85 -10.44
N HIS A 278 17.15 -7.99 -10.13
CA HIS A 278 17.51 -6.87 -11.01
C HIS A 278 17.93 -7.34 -12.40
N LYS A 279 18.81 -8.34 -12.49
CA LYS A 279 19.23 -8.92 -13.77
C LYS A 279 18.03 -9.40 -14.59
N MET A 280 17.10 -10.13 -13.98
CA MET A 280 15.91 -10.63 -14.66
C MET A 280 14.97 -9.51 -15.13
N ILE A 281 14.82 -8.42 -14.35
CA ILE A 281 14.05 -7.23 -14.78
C ILE A 281 14.71 -6.56 -16.00
N LEU A 282 16.03 -6.47 -16.00
CA LEU A 282 16.78 -5.89 -17.12
C LEU A 282 16.66 -6.76 -18.38
N GLU A 283 16.72 -8.08 -18.24
CA GLU A 283 16.47 -9.04 -19.34
C GLU A 283 15.03 -8.93 -19.88
N LEU A 284 14.03 -8.83 -18.99
CA LEU A 284 12.64 -8.56 -19.37
C LEU A 284 12.53 -7.26 -20.18
N SER A 285 13.13 -6.16 -19.70
CA SER A 285 13.10 -4.88 -20.42
C SER A 285 13.77 -4.94 -21.80
N ALA A 286 14.84 -5.73 -21.94
CA ALA A 286 15.51 -5.95 -23.23
C ALA A 286 14.64 -6.78 -24.19
N SER A 287 13.97 -7.83 -23.69
CA SER A 287 13.05 -8.65 -24.50
C SER A 287 11.87 -7.85 -25.07
N LEU A 288 11.50 -6.75 -24.41
CA LEU A 288 10.44 -5.84 -24.83
C LEU A 288 10.96 -4.58 -25.54
N SER A 289 12.26 -4.51 -25.86
CA SER A 289 12.88 -3.35 -26.53
C SER A 289 12.74 -2.01 -25.79
N VAL A 290 12.68 -2.06 -24.45
CA VAL A 290 12.55 -0.89 -23.55
C VAL A 290 13.70 -0.75 -22.55
N ARG A 291 14.81 -1.46 -22.77
CA ARG A 291 15.99 -1.48 -21.89
C ARG A 291 16.54 -0.10 -21.55
N GLN A 292 16.47 0.83 -22.49
CA GLN A 292 16.91 2.23 -22.38
C GLN A 292 16.22 3.01 -21.27
N LEU A 293 15.04 2.58 -20.82
CA LEU A 293 14.31 3.19 -19.71
C LEU A 293 14.88 2.83 -18.34
N PHE A 294 15.78 1.84 -18.27
CA PHE A 294 16.33 1.32 -17.03
C PHE A 294 17.79 1.73 -16.85
N LEU A 295 18.25 1.83 -15.61
CA LEU A 295 19.63 2.15 -15.26
C LEU A 295 20.58 0.96 -15.52
N GLU A 296 21.85 1.26 -15.76
CA GLU A 296 22.95 0.30 -15.89
C GLU A 296 24.00 0.62 -14.82
N GLY A 297 24.23 -0.29 -13.87
CA GLY A 297 25.25 -0.12 -12.83
C GLY A 297 24.72 -0.20 -11.40
N PRO A 298 25.63 -0.27 -10.40
CA PRO A 298 25.23 -0.35 -9.00
C PRO A 298 24.39 0.88 -8.65
N LEU A 299 23.20 0.63 -8.11
CA LEU A 299 22.33 1.66 -7.58
C LEU A 299 23.09 2.34 -6.44
N SER A 300 23.68 3.52 -6.68
CA SER A 300 24.26 4.28 -5.58
C SER A 300 23.18 4.51 -4.53
N ALA A 301 23.53 4.27 -3.27
CA ALA A 301 22.75 4.70 -2.11
C ALA A 301 22.68 6.24 -2.15
N ALA A 302 21.68 6.76 -2.86
CA ALA A 302 21.33 8.17 -2.79
C ALA A 302 20.12 8.24 -1.84
N GLU A 303 20.40 8.88 -0.71
CA GLU A 303 19.56 9.19 0.45
C GLU A 303 18.11 9.59 0.13
#